data_AF-A0A940NTT2-F1
#
_entry.id   AF-A0A940NTT2-F1
#
_cell.length_a   1.000
_cell.length_b   1.000
_cell.length_c   1.000
_cell.angle_alpha   90.00
_cell.angle_beta   90.00
_cell.angle_gamma   90.00
#
_symmetry.space_group_name_H-M   'P 1'
#
loop_
_entity.id
_entity.type
_entity.pdbx_description
1 polymer ?
#
loop_
_entity_poly.entity_id
_entity_poly.type
_entity_poly.pdbx_seq_one_letter_code
_entity_poly.pdbx_strand_id
1 'polypeptide(L)'
;MKKTVKIILAAVLLAAAGAAFPFIRNFSDEALLRKPEDEIYAKVCRLDTDRLIRKINRIEKKYPDMTDKVALLPLYTALTERSSEFTADQLIAQIRREETQPGIEEAFVNMYAAEGYDSAGMLALLDDPETAEETKDYITAHCDLTPDELCGIFRGSDGRPAVIAIQRLAAEDSETAMQLVDEFVSGAQDNISDQKYIAICLGIAQYYEEHTGPEDIESMKNIYIPMMKTIFENGKSDPVRDQAVYALGRLCDYDLFAWLIENEHIDKYCKISVTERNYRQMKTWIAEAKSEDDIRAVLDAMRIMPTLEIGDALEDAIAKGSLPESDELRSLIETIRAEGVHAVDKYD
;
A
#
# COMPACT_ATOMS: atom_id res chain seq x y z
N MET A 1 -64.05 -57.93 -14.49
CA MET A 1 -64.52 -56.64 -15.05
C MET A 1 -64.07 -55.51 -14.14
N LYS A 2 -63.17 -54.64 -14.66
CA LYS A 2 -62.89 -53.21 -14.37
C LYS A 2 -62.81 -52.81 -12.87
N LYS A 3 -61.70 -52.51 -12.21
CA LYS A 3 -60.35 -51.97 -12.56
C LYS A 3 -60.35 -50.65 -13.35
N THR A 4 -60.91 -49.56 -12.81
CA THR A 4 -60.64 -48.20 -13.33
C THR A 4 -60.96 -47.03 -12.35
N VAL A 5 -60.35 -46.92 -11.15
CA VAL A 5 -60.46 -45.65 -10.36
C VAL A 5 -59.22 -45.31 -9.48
N LYS A 6 -57.98 -45.61 -9.91
CA LYS A 6 -56.77 -45.21 -9.14
C LYS A 6 -55.60 -44.71 -10.00
N ILE A 7 -55.87 -43.87 -11.02
CA ILE A 7 -54.79 -43.28 -11.86
C ILE A 7 -54.86 -41.75 -11.99
N ILE A 8 -55.90 -41.05 -11.54
CA ILE A 8 -56.00 -39.60 -11.80
C ILE A 8 -55.34 -38.72 -10.70
N LEU A 9 -55.03 -39.25 -9.51
CA LEU A 9 -54.39 -38.45 -8.45
C LEU A 9 -52.85 -38.47 -8.46
N ALA A 10 -52.21 -39.28 -9.30
CA ALA A 10 -50.75 -39.31 -9.44
C ALA A 10 -50.24 -38.40 -10.59
N ALA A 11 -51.12 -37.96 -11.49
CA ALA A 11 -50.73 -37.11 -12.63
C ALA A 11 -50.78 -35.60 -12.32
N VAL A 12 -51.52 -35.18 -11.28
CA VAL A 12 -51.59 -33.76 -10.86
C VAL A 12 -50.51 -33.40 -9.82
N LEU A 13 -49.97 -34.40 -9.10
CA LEU A 13 -48.82 -34.20 -8.21
C LEU A 13 -47.45 -34.29 -8.93
N LEU A 14 -47.39 -34.82 -10.15
CA LEU A 14 -46.20 -34.74 -11.00
C LEU A 14 -46.15 -33.48 -11.90
N ALA A 15 -47.26 -32.75 -12.02
CA ALA A 15 -47.29 -31.48 -12.77
C ALA A 15 -46.98 -30.25 -11.90
N ALA A 16 -46.95 -30.40 -10.57
CA ALA A 16 -46.63 -29.33 -9.62
C ALA A 16 -45.19 -29.40 -9.05
N ALA A 17 -44.42 -30.44 -9.39
CA ALA A 17 -42.98 -30.51 -9.08
C ALA A 17 -42.10 -29.92 -10.20
N GLY A 18 -42.70 -29.51 -11.32
CA GLY A 18 -41.99 -28.98 -12.50
C GLY A 18 -41.98 -27.46 -12.63
N ALA A 19 -42.53 -26.71 -11.66
CA ALA A 19 -42.74 -25.26 -11.77
C ALA A 19 -42.31 -24.50 -10.52
N ALA A 20 -41.08 -24.72 -10.06
CA ALA A 20 -40.38 -23.79 -9.17
C ALA A 20 -38.85 -23.97 -9.24
N PHE A 21 -38.29 -24.30 -10.41
CA PHE A 21 -36.91 -23.90 -10.68
C PHE A 21 -36.98 -22.49 -11.26
N PRO A 22 -36.45 -21.45 -10.59
CA PRO A 22 -36.34 -20.17 -11.23
C PRO A 22 -35.47 -20.37 -12.47
N PHE A 23 -36.06 -20.11 -13.63
CA PHE A 23 -35.38 -19.88 -14.89
C PHE A 23 -34.39 -18.74 -14.64
N ILE A 24 -33.17 -19.05 -14.18
CA ILE A 24 -32.06 -18.13 -14.23
C ILE A 24 -31.73 -18.01 -15.72
N ARG A 25 -32.38 -17.06 -16.39
CA ARG A 25 -31.93 -16.59 -17.70
C ARG A 25 -30.43 -16.30 -17.55
N ASN A 26 -29.60 -16.99 -18.33
CA ASN A 26 -28.20 -16.62 -18.53
C ASN A 26 -28.20 -15.24 -19.20
N PHE A 27 -28.26 -14.18 -18.40
CA PHE A 27 -27.99 -12.83 -18.88
C PHE A 27 -26.53 -12.80 -19.35
N SER A 28 -26.25 -12.10 -20.44
CA SER A 28 -24.86 -11.85 -20.82
C SER A 28 -24.15 -11.14 -19.67
N ASP A 29 -22.92 -11.53 -19.40
CA ASP A 29 -22.10 -10.90 -18.36
C ASP A 29 -22.03 -9.38 -18.55
N GLU A 30 -21.96 -8.92 -19.79
CA GLU A 30 -22.00 -7.50 -20.15
C GLU A 30 -23.31 -6.81 -19.77
N ALA A 31 -24.46 -7.48 -19.89
CA ALA A 31 -25.74 -6.92 -19.47
C ALA A 31 -25.90 -6.92 -17.95
N LEU A 32 -25.17 -7.77 -17.22
CA LEU A 32 -25.10 -7.73 -15.78
C LEU A 32 -24.27 -6.53 -15.32
N LEU A 33 -23.06 -6.35 -15.87
CA LEU A 33 -22.11 -5.31 -15.44
C LEU A 33 -22.55 -3.89 -15.78
N ARG A 34 -23.56 -3.72 -16.64
CA ARG A 34 -24.20 -2.41 -16.91
C ARG A 34 -25.28 -2.02 -15.89
N LYS A 35 -25.54 -2.86 -14.88
CA LYS A 35 -26.54 -2.58 -13.85
C LYS A 35 -25.92 -1.82 -12.67
N PRO A 36 -26.74 -1.09 -11.89
CA PRO A 36 -26.34 -0.58 -10.59
C PRO A 36 -25.82 -1.70 -9.67
N GLU A 37 -24.89 -1.36 -8.77
CA GLU A 37 -24.24 -2.30 -7.85
C GLU A 37 -25.23 -3.10 -6.98
N ASP A 38 -26.25 -2.44 -6.43
CA ASP A 38 -27.30 -3.06 -5.62
C ASP A 38 -28.11 -4.11 -6.41
N GLU A 39 -28.40 -3.83 -7.69
CA GLU A 39 -29.05 -4.79 -8.58
C GLU A 39 -28.16 -5.98 -8.92
N ILE A 40 -26.85 -5.76 -9.09
CA ILE A 40 -25.88 -6.84 -9.33
C ILE A 40 -25.84 -7.73 -8.08
N TYR A 41 -25.58 -7.14 -6.92
CA TYR A 41 -25.50 -7.81 -5.62
C TYR A 41 -26.76 -8.66 -5.34
N ALA A 42 -27.96 -8.05 -5.37
CA ALA A 42 -29.22 -8.74 -5.11
C ALA A 42 -29.47 -9.95 -6.03
N LYS A 43 -28.90 -9.93 -7.24
CA LYS A 43 -29.00 -11.01 -8.21
C LYS A 43 -27.97 -12.11 -7.96
N VAL A 44 -26.74 -11.75 -7.61
CA VAL A 44 -25.66 -12.73 -7.39
C VAL A 44 -25.75 -13.43 -6.04
N CYS A 45 -26.32 -12.80 -5.01
CA CYS A 45 -26.59 -13.45 -3.73
C CYS A 45 -27.54 -14.65 -3.84
N ARG A 46 -28.31 -14.76 -4.93
CA ARG A 46 -29.21 -15.89 -5.20
C ARG A 46 -28.51 -17.08 -5.89
N LEU A 47 -27.27 -16.92 -6.34
CA LEU A 47 -26.50 -18.01 -6.93
C LEU A 47 -25.96 -18.91 -5.81
N ASP A 48 -25.83 -20.21 -6.05
CA ASP A 48 -25.00 -21.05 -5.20
C ASP A 48 -23.52 -20.70 -5.38
N THR A 49 -22.69 -21.08 -4.41
CA THR A 49 -21.29 -20.64 -4.27
C THR A 49 -20.43 -21.07 -5.45
N ASP A 50 -20.54 -22.32 -5.90
CA ASP A 50 -19.86 -22.81 -7.10
C ASP A 50 -20.27 -22.06 -8.37
N ARG A 51 -21.53 -21.65 -8.49
CA ARG A 51 -21.98 -20.82 -9.62
C ARG A 51 -21.47 -19.39 -9.52
N LEU A 52 -21.35 -18.84 -8.32
CA LEU A 52 -20.81 -17.51 -8.11
C LEU A 52 -19.32 -17.47 -8.49
N ILE A 53 -18.51 -18.39 -7.97
CA ILE A 53 -17.07 -18.51 -8.29
C ILE A 53 -16.87 -18.66 -9.80
N ARG A 54 -17.55 -19.63 -10.43
CA ARG A 54 -17.43 -19.85 -11.89
C ARG A 54 -17.84 -18.63 -12.71
N LYS A 55 -18.82 -17.87 -12.22
CA LYS A 55 -19.25 -16.65 -12.89
C LYS A 55 -18.20 -15.56 -12.78
N ILE A 56 -17.60 -15.35 -11.61
CA ILE A 56 -16.52 -14.38 -11.42
C ILE A 56 -15.33 -14.75 -12.31
N ASN A 57 -14.84 -16.00 -12.23
CA ASN A 57 -13.73 -16.50 -13.06
C ASN A 57 -13.99 -16.29 -14.55
N ARG A 58 -15.22 -16.57 -15.01
CA ARG A 58 -15.61 -16.35 -16.41
C ARG A 58 -15.54 -14.88 -16.79
N ILE A 59 -16.00 -13.98 -15.92
CA ILE A 59 -16.03 -12.55 -16.19
C ILE A 59 -14.60 -12.00 -16.26
N GLU A 60 -13.77 -12.29 -15.27
CA GLU A 60 -12.36 -11.85 -15.26
C GLU A 60 -11.60 -12.38 -16.47
N LYS A 61 -11.75 -13.67 -16.80
CA LYS A 61 -11.12 -14.26 -17.99
C LYS A 61 -11.59 -13.63 -19.30
N LYS A 62 -12.86 -13.21 -19.37
CA LYS A 62 -13.44 -12.58 -20.57
C LYS A 62 -13.04 -11.12 -20.71
N TYR A 63 -12.75 -10.44 -19.60
CA TYR A 63 -12.43 -9.03 -19.55
C TYR A 63 -11.19 -8.76 -18.68
N PRO A 64 -10.00 -9.27 -19.06
CA PRO A 64 -8.78 -9.17 -18.26
C PRO A 64 -8.33 -7.71 -18.05
N ASP A 65 -8.56 -6.86 -19.06
CA ASP A 65 -8.20 -5.43 -19.04
C ASP A 65 -9.36 -4.54 -18.58
N MET A 66 -10.36 -5.09 -17.87
CA MET A 66 -11.47 -4.30 -17.34
C MET A 66 -10.92 -3.28 -16.34
N THR A 67 -10.77 -2.05 -16.83
CA THR A 67 -10.21 -0.90 -16.11
C THR A 67 -11.09 -0.52 -14.92
N ASP A 68 -12.36 -0.92 -14.96
CA ASP A 68 -13.35 -0.71 -13.92
C ASP A 68 -13.62 -2.01 -13.15
N LYS A 69 -12.61 -2.51 -12.42
CA LYS A 69 -12.78 -3.64 -11.48
C LYS A 69 -13.85 -3.35 -10.41
N VAL A 70 -14.27 -2.09 -10.23
CA VAL A 70 -15.38 -1.70 -9.34
C VAL A 70 -16.68 -2.41 -9.74
N ALA A 71 -16.90 -2.67 -11.03
CA ALA A 71 -18.08 -3.41 -11.48
C ALA A 71 -18.14 -4.86 -10.97
N LEU A 72 -17.00 -5.42 -10.52
CA LEU A 72 -16.90 -6.76 -9.94
C LEU A 72 -17.07 -6.77 -8.41
N LEU A 73 -16.92 -5.61 -7.75
CA LEU A 73 -17.04 -5.48 -6.30
C LEU A 73 -18.30 -6.14 -5.74
N PRO A 74 -19.51 -5.98 -6.33
CA PRO A 74 -20.72 -6.60 -5.78
C PRO A 74 -20.71 -8.13 -5.85
N LEU A 75 -19.90 -8.71 -6.75
CA LEU A 75 -19.72 -10.15 -6.88
C LEU A 75 -18.74 -10.67 -5.83
N TYR A 76 -17.62 -9.98 -5.60
CA TYR A 76 -16.68 -10.35 -4.55
C TYR A 76 -17.31 -10.19 -3.17
N THR A 77 -18.04 -9.10 -2.90
CA THR A 77 -18.77 -8.90 -1.64
C THR A 77 -19.74 -10.05 -1.37
N ALA A 78 -20.54 -10.43 -2.36
CA ALA A 78 -21.48 -11.55 -2.23
C ALA A 78 -20.79 -12.92 -2.04
N LEU A 79 -19.52 -13.05 -2.47
CA LEU A 79 -18.72 -14.24 -2.25
C LEU A 79 -18.10 -14.22 -0.84
N THR A 80 -17.54 -13.09 -0.41
CA THR A 80 -16.88 -12.94 0.91
C THR A 80 -17.86 -13.07 2.07
N GLU A 81 -19.11 -12.65 1.91
CA GLU A 81 -20.17 -12.87 2.90
C GLU A 81 -20.50 -14.35 3.15
N ARG A 82 -19.96 -15.25 2.32
CA ARG A 82 -20.08 -16.70 2.45
C ARG A 82 -18.84 -17.34 3.05
N SER A 83 -17.98 -16.57 3.71
CA SER A 83 -16.76 -17.04 4.37
C SER A 83 -17.01 -18.29 5.22
N SER A 84 -18.08 -18.28 6.02
CA SER A 84 -18.50 -19.40 6.88
C SER A 84 -18.90 -20.69 6.14
N GLU A 85 -19.07 -20.68 4.82
CA GLU A 85 -19.32 -21.88 4.01
C GLU A 85 -18.05 -22.67 3.68
N PHE A 86 -16.87 -22.09 3.90
CA PHE A 86 -15.58 -22.68 3.58
C PHE A 86 -14.83 -23.07 4.84
N THR A 87 -14.04 -24.13 4.77
CA THR A 87 -12.98 -24.41 5.73
C THR A 87 -11.67 -23.78 5.27
N ALA A 88 -10.71 -23.61 6.20
CA ALA A 88 -9.34 -23.19 5.91
C ALA A 88 -8.73 -23.98 4.73
N ASP A 89 -8.74 -25.32 4.81
CA ASP A 89 -8.20 -26.19 3.75
C ASP A 89 -8.90 -26.00 2.40
N GLN A 90 -10.22 -25.73 2.40
CA GLN A 90 -10.96 -25.49 1.18
C GLN A 90 -10.56 -24.17 0.52
N LEU A 91 -10.37 -23.10 1.30
CA LEU A 91 -9.90 -21.81 0.77
C LEU A 91 -8.50 -21.94 0.15
N ILE A 92 -7.56 -22.56 0.88
CA ILE A 92 -6.20 -22.82 0.37
C ILE A 92 -6.23 -23.66 -0.91
N ALA A 93 -7.04 -24.73 -0.93
CA ALA A 93 -7.18 -25.58 -2.10
C ALA A 93 -7.83 -24.88 -3.29
N GLN A 94 -8.61 -23.82 -3.08
CA GLN A 94 -9.21 -23.02 -4.16
C GLN A 94 -8.22 -22.00 -4.72
N ILE A 95 -7.40 -21.36 -3.85
CA ILE A 95 -6.34 -20.44 -4.28
C ILE A 95 -5.35 -21.15 -5.20
N ARG A 96 -4.96 -22.38 -4.86
CA ARG A 96 -4.03 -23.18 -5.69
C ARG A 96 -4.57 -23.66 -7.03
N ARG A 97 -5.85 -23.45 -7.36
CA ARG A 97 -6.38 -23.94 -8.64
C ARG A 97 -5.94 -23.01 -9.76
N GLU A 98 -5.35 -23.60 -10.80
CA GLU A 98 -4.97 -22.90 -12.04
C GLU A 98 -6.12 -22.08 -12.67
N GLU A 99 -7.37 -22.49 -12.46
CA GLU A 99 -8.55 -21.80 -12.99
C GLU A 99 -9.03 -20.62 -12.13
N THR A 100 -8.56 -20.50 -10.89
CA THR A 100 -8.87 -19.37 -10.01
C THR A 100 -8.13 -18.14 -10.52
N GLN A 101 -8.84 -17.02 -10.56
CA GLN A 101 -8.28 -15.74 -11.00
C GLN A 101 -7.85 -14.90 -9.79
N PRO A 102 -6.87 -13.99 -9.94
CA PRO A 102 -6.32 -13.24 -8.81
C PRO A 102 -7.36 -12.52 -7.94
N GLY A 103 -8.40 -11.92 -8.51
CA GLY A 103 -9.44 -11.24 -7.71
C GLY A 103 -10.26 -12.21 -6.84
N ILE A 104 -10.43 -13.47 -7.27
CA ILE A 104 -11.02 -14.50 -6.42
C ILE A 104 -10.02 -14.98 -5.36
N GLU A 105 -8.73 -15.13 -5.70
CA GLU A 105 -7.70 -15.48 -4.73
C GLU A 105 -7.65 -14.46 -3.58
N GLU A 106 -7.64 -13.16 -3.90
CA GLU A 106 -7.74 -12.07 -2.92
C GLU A 106 -9.00 -12.18 -2.04
N ALA A 107 -10.15 -12.49 -2.65
CA ALA A 107 -11.39 -12.71 -1.90
C ALA A 107 -11.26 -13.90 -0.93
N PHE A 108 -10.64 -15.01 -1.34
CA PHE A 108 -10.43 -16.16 -0.47
C PHE A 108 -9.42 -15.89 0.64
N VAL A 109 -8.37 -15.10 0.39
CA VAL A 109 -7.44 -14.63 1.42
C VAL A 109 -8.19 -13.78 2.46
N ASN A 110 -9.05 -12.85 2.03
CA ASN A 110 -9.89 -12.07 2.93
C ASN A 110 -10.82 -12.94 3.78
N MET A 111 -11.50 -13.92 3.17
CA MET A 111 -12.36 -14.85 3.90
C MET A 111 -11.56 -15.63 4.95
N TYR A 112 -10.36 -16.08 4.60
CA TYR A 112 -9.50 -16.83 5.50
C TYR A 112 -9.10 -16.00 6.72
N ALA A 113 -8.66 -14.75 6.48
CA ALA A 113 -8.29 -13.81 7.54
C ALA A 113 -9.51 -13.43 8.41
N ALA A 114 -10.66 -13.15 7.81
CA ALA A 114 -11.88 -12.74 8.51
C ALA A 114 -12.45 -13.85 9.42
N GLU A 115 -12.29 -15.12 9.04
CA GLU A 115 -12.70 -16.26 9.86
C GLU A 115 -11.69 -16.58 10.99
N GLY A 116 -10.55 -15.88 11.05
CA GLY A 116 -9.55 -16.05 12.09
C GLY A 116 -8.85 -17.40 12.05
N TYR A 117 -8.67 -17.96 10.85
CA TYR A 117 -7.89 -19.19 10.67
C TYR A 117 -6.40 -18.93 10.91
N ASP A 118 -5.70 -19.96 11.38
CA ASP A 118 -4.26 -19.92 11.62
C ASP A 118 -3.45 -19.61 10.34
N SER A 119 -2.44 -18.77 10.46
CA SER A 119 -1.61 -18.24 9.36
C SER A 119 -0.80 -19.30 8.62
N ALA A 120 -0.54 -20.48 9.20
CA ALA A 120 0.41 -21.45 8.63
C ALA A 120 0.03 -21.90 7.21
N GLY A 121 -1.27 -22.06 6.93
CA GLY A 121 -1.77 -22.42 5.60
C GLY A 121 -1.48 -21.35 4.55
N MET A 122 -1.63 -20.07 4.93
CA MET A 122 -1.37 -18.92 4.06
C MET A 122 0.12 -18.65 3.87
N LEU A 123 0.92 -18.80 4.92
CA LEU A 123 2.37 -18.70 4.83
C LEU A 123 2.95 -19.71 3.84
N ALA A 124 2.41 -20.94 3.81
CA ALA A 124 2.84 -21.95 2.85
C ALA A 124 2.57 -21.58 1.38
N LEU A 125 1.67 -20.63 1.10
CA LEU A 125 1.42 -20.13 -0.25
C LEU A 125 2.45 -19.07 -0.69
N LEU A 126 3.16 -18.44 0.24
CA LEU A 126 4.20 -17.46 -0.10
C LEU A 126 5.39 -18.11 -0.81
N ASP A 127 5.71 -19.35 -0.42
CA ASP A 127 6.79 -20.15 -1.02
C ASP A 127 6.31 -20.97 -2.24
N ASP A 128 5.02 -20.96 -2.55
CA ASP A 128 4.43 -21.73 -3.63
C ASP A 128 4.66 -21.02 -4.98
N PRO A 129 5.38 -21.62 -5.94
CA PRO A 129 5.66 -20.99 -7.23
C PRO A 129 4.42 -20.87 -8.12
N GLU A 130 3.35 -21.61 -7.83
CA GLU A 130 2.09 -21.54 -8.58
C GLU A 130 1.17 -20.42 -8.07
N THR A 131 1.41 -19.90 -6.87
CA THR A 131 0.62 -18.78 -6.32
C THR A 131 1.05 -17.48 -7.00
N ALA A 132 0.08 -16.70 -7.47
CA ALA A 132 0.33 -15.42 -8.12
C ALA A 132 1.03 -14.43 -7.16
N GLU A 133 1.93 -13.59 -7.70
CA GLU A 133 2.68 -12.63 -6.88
C GLU A 133 1.74 -11.60 -6.23
N GLU A 134 0.69 -11.16 -6.93
CA GLU A 134 -0.35 -10.28 -6.37
C GLU A 134 -1.05 -10.92 -5.16
N THR A 135 -1.28 -12.23 -5.20
CA THR A 135 -1.87 -12.98 -4.09
C THR A 135 -0.91 -13.08 -2.91
N LYS A 136 0.40 -13.27 -3.15
CA LYS A 136 1.41 -13.27 -2.08
C LYS A 136 1.53 -11.91 -1.40
N ASP A 137 1.48 -10.84 -2.17
CA ASP A 137 1.38 -9.47 -1.65
C ASP A 137 0.15 -9.32 -0.75
N TYR A 138 -1.00 -9.81 -1.24
CA TYR A 138 -2.26 -9.72 -0.53
C TYR A 138 -2.27 -10.51 0.78
N ILE A 139 -1.74 -11.73 0.78
CA ILE A 139 -1.53 -12.55 1.99
C ILE A 139 -0.71 -11.78 3.01
N THR A 140 0.42 -11.23 2.58
CA THR A 140 1.33 -10.50 3.48
C THR A 140 0.69 -9.22 4.01
N ALA A 141 -0.17 -8.56 3.23
CA ALA A 141 -0.84 -7.33 3.63
C ALA A 141 -2.02 -7.55 4.60
N HIS A 142 -2.80 -8.63 4.40
CA HIS A 142 -4.13 -8.75 5.01
C HIS A 142 -4.31 -9.91 5.99
N CYS A 143 -3.42 -10.90 6.00
CA CYS A 143 -3.49 -11.95 7.02
C CYS A 143 -3.04 -11.43 8.39
N ASP A 144 -3.63 -11.99 9.45
CA ASP A 144 -3.18 -11.75 10.83
C ASP A 144 -1.86 -12.49 11.05
N LEU A 145 -0.76 -11.78 10.88
CA LEU A 145 0.60 -12.30 10.93
C LEU A 145 1.30 -11.70 12.13
N THR A 146 1.95 -12.55 12.92
CA THR A 146 2.75 -12.13 14.06
C THR A 146 4.05 -11.44 13.61
N PRO A 147 4.69 -10.64 14.48
CA PRO A 147 5.99 -10.04 14.19
C PRO A 147 7.06 -11.06 13.74
N ASP A 148 7.10 -12.23 14.37
CA ASP A 148 8.04 -13.31 14.00
C ASP A 148 7.79 -13.83 12.58
N GLU A 149 6.54 -13.95 12.17
CA GLU A 149 6.17 -14.38 10.82
C GLU A 149 6.52 -13.31 9.79
N LEU A 150 6.26 -12.03 10.08
CA LEU A 150 6.69 -10.92 9.23
C LEU A 150 8.21 -10.89 9.07
N CYS A 151 8.95 -11.13 10.16
CA CYS A 151 10.41 -11.28 10.10
C CYS A 151 10.82 -12.45 9.20
N GLY A 152 10.11 -13.59 9.28
CA GLY A 152 10.30 -14.75 8.42
C GLY A 152 10.08 -14.42 6.94
N ILE A 153 8.99 -13.74 6.62
CA ILE A 153 8.65 -13.31 5.24
C ILE A 153 9.72 -12.39 4.69
N PHE A 154 10.14 -11.39 5.47
CA PHE A 154 11.24 -10.53 5.06
C PHE A 154 12.46 -11.39 4.77
N ARG A 155 12.93 -12.24 5.70
CA ARG A 155 14.14 -13.06 5.48
C ARG A 155 14.06 -13.97 4.25
N GLY A 156 12.90 -14.56 3.96
CA GLY A 156 12.71 -15.56 2.91
C GLY A 156 12.38 -15.00 1.52
N SER A 157 11.88 -13.76 1.43
CA SER A 157 11.41 -13.17 0.16
C SER A 157 12.35 -12.09 -0.37
N ASP A 158 12.59 -12.11 -1.68
CA ASP A 158 13.27 -11.03 -2.41
C ASP A 158 12.30 -10.12 -3.19
N GLY A 159 10.98 -10.37 -3.06
CA GLY A 159 9.92 -9.69 -3.80
C GLY A 159 9.20 -8.61 -2.98
N ARG A 160 8.05 -8.17 -3.51
CA ARG A 160 7.15 -7.22 -2.85
C ARG A 160 6.63 -7.68 -1.47
N PRO A 161 6.46 -8.99 -1.17
CA PRO A 161 6.14 -9.45 0.18
C PRO A 161 7.15 -8.98 1.24
N ALA A 162 8.44 -8.91 0.91
CA ALA A 162 9.45 -8.41 1.84
C ALA A 162 9.25 -6.92 2.20
N VAL A 163 8.82 -6.11 1.23
CA VAL A 163 8.50 -4.69 1.45
C VAL A 163 7.29 -4.55 2.35
N ILE A 164 6.21 -5.27 2.04
CA ILE A 164 4.96 -5.24 2.82
C ILE A 164 5.23 -5.74 4.25
N ALA A 165 6.02 -6.80 4.41
CA ALA A 165 6.36 -7.34 5.72
C ALA A 165 7.09 -6.31 6.59
N ILE A 166 8.09 -5.59 6.06
CA ILE A 166 8.77 -4.54 6.81
C ILE A 166 7.88 -3.34 7.06
N GLN A 167 7.04 -2.92 6.11
CA GLN A 167 6.10 -1.82 6.35
C GLN A 167 5.15 -2.12 7.50
N ARG A 168 4.59 -3.34 7.53
CA ARG A 168 3.71 -3.78 8.62
C ARG A 168 4.47 -3.90 9.93
N LEU A 169 5.59 -4.62 9.92
CA LEU A 169 6.41 -4.82 11.11
C LEU A 169 6.85 -3.48 11.69
N ALA A 170 7.27 -2.52 10.87
CA ALA A 170 7.71 -1.22 11.35
C ALA A 170 6.57 -0.35 11.89
N ALA A 171 5.32 -0.55 11.45
CA ALA A 171 4.16 0.14 12.02
C ALA A 171 3.67 -0.50 13.33
N GLU A 172 3.90 -1.81 13.52
CA GLU A 172 3.46 -2.57 14.69
C GLU A 172 4.53 -2.64 15.79
N ASP A 173 5.80 -2.81 15.42
CA ASP A 173 6.99 -2.95 16.26
C ASP A 173 8.25 -2.49 15.49
N SER A 174 8.46 -1.18 15.49
CA SER A 174 9.58 -0.55 14.79
C SER A 174 10.95 -0.90 15.35
N GLU A 175 11.08 -1.24 16.64
CA GLU A 175 12.34 -1.72 17.21
C GLU A 175 12.75 -3.06 16.58
N THR A 176 11.81 -4.02 16.51
CA THR A 176 12.07 -5.32 15.87
C THR A 176 12.34 -5.15 14.37
N ALA A 177 11.61 -4.27 13.68
CA ALA A 177 11.88 -3.95 12.28
C ALA A 177 13.30 -3.42 12.08
N MET A 178 13.75 -2.50 12.95
CA MET A 178 15.07 -1.91 12.87
C MET A 178 16.18 -2.94 13.13
N GLN A 179 16.02 -3.79 14.14
CA GLN A 179 16.97 -4.89 14.41
C GLN A 179 17.11 -5.83 13.20
N LEU A 180 16.00 -6.12 12.53
CA LEU A 180 15.99 -6.94 11.33
C LEU A 180 16.67 -6.25 10.13
N VAL A 181 16.49 -4.94 9.99
CA VAL A 181 17.23 -4.15 8.99
C VAL A 181 18.73 -4.19 9.30
N ASP A 182 19.12 -4.02 10.55
CA ASP A 182 20.53 -4.05 10.98
C ASP A 182 21.22 -5.37 10.67
N GLU A 183 20.51 -6.48 10.89
CA GLU A 183 20.98 -7.82 10.51
C GLU A 183 21.38 -7.86 9.02
N PHE A 184 20.54 -7.29 8.14
CA PHE A 184 20.78 -7.29 6.70
C PHE A 184 21.85 -6.29 6.25
N VAL A 185 21.91 -5.11 6.88
CA VAL A 185 22.91 -4.08 6.56
C VAL A 185 24.31 -4.53 7.02
N SER A 186 24.42 -5.15 8.19
CA SER A 186 25.69 -5.62 8.76
C SER A 186 26.17 -6.96 8.17
N GLY A 187 25.26 -7.78 7.63
CA GLY A 187 25.52 -9.15 7.20
C GLY A 187 26.36 -9.34 5.94
N ALA A 188 26.86 -8.29 5.29
CA ALA A 188 27.65 -8.34 4.04
C ALA A 188 27.05 -9.29 2.99
N GLN A 189 25.73 -9.21 2.77
CA GLN A 189 25.08 -10.04 1.77
C GLN A 189 25.41 -9.56 0.36
N ASP A 190 26.10 -10.41 -0.40
CA ASP A 190 26.31 -10.19 -1.82
C ASP A 190 24.97 -10.35 -2.56
N ASN A 191 24.52 -9.30 -3.25
CA ASN A 191 23.31 -9.24 -4.08
C ASN A 191 21.97 -9.11 -3.34
N ILE A 192 21.81 -8.03 -2.56
CA ILE A 192 20.50 -7.60 -2.06
C ILE A 192 19.59 -7.20 -3.24
N SER A 193 18.33 -7.65 -3.23
CA SER A 193 17.35 -7.31 -4.27
C SER A 193 16.88 -5.85 -4.17
N ASP A 194 16.35 -5.30 -5.26
CA ASP A 194 15.78 -3.94 -5.28
C ASP A 194 14.66 -3.78 -4.24
N GLN A 195 13.79 -4.80 -4.08
CA GLN A 195 12.71 -4.78 -3.09
C GLN A 195 13.26 -4.82 -1.67
N LYS A 196 14.35 -5.55 -1.43
CA LYS A 196 15.02 -5.55 -0.13
C LYS A 196 15.64 -4.20 0.20
N TYR A 197 16.25 -3.52 -0.75
CA TYR A 197 16.71 -2.14 -0.53
C TYR A 197 15.56 -1.19 -0.21
N ILE A 198 14.44 -1.30 -0.93
CA ILE A 198 13.22 -0.52 -0.65
C ILE A 198 12.74 -0.78 0.78
N ALA A 199 12.63 -2.04 1.18
CA ALA A 199 12.20 -2.45 2.52
C ALA A 199 13.15 -1.91 3.60
N ILE A 200 14.46 -2.03 3.42
CA ILE A 200 15.49 -1.51 4.33
C ILE A 200 15.33 0.00 4.52
N CYS A 201 15.22 0.77 3.43
CA CYS A 201 15.01 2.21 3.47
C CYS A 201 13.71 2.58 4.23
N LEU A 202 12.64 1.83 4.03
CA LEU A 202 11.36 2.05 4.71
C LEU A 202 11.42 1.76 6.21
N GLY A 203 12.03 0.64 6.61
CA GLY A 203 12.17 0.24 8.01
C GLY A 203 12.99 1.26 8.81
N ILE A 204 14.12 1.69 8.24
CA ILE A 204 14.95 2.78 8.79
C ILE A 204 14.10 4.04 8.98
N ALA A 205 13.48 4.53 7.90
CA ALA A 205 12.75 5.78 7.96
C ALA A 205 11.58 5.76 8.97
N GLN A 206 10.86 4.65 9.08
CA GLN A 206 9.78 4.49 10.05
C GLN A 206 10.31 4.54 11.49
N TYR A 207 11.39 3.80 11.77
CA TYR A 207 11.98 3.79 13.10
C TYR A 207 12.35 5.19 13.58
N TYR A 208 13.04 5.98 12.75
CA TYR A 208 13.46 7.34 13.14
C TYR A 208 12.30 8.32 13.29
N GLU A 209 11.26 8.21 12.46
CA GLU A 209 10.07 9.05 12.58
C GLU A 209 9.37 8.86 13.95
N GLU A 210 9.45 7.66 14.53
CA GLU A 210 8.84 7.34 15.82
C GLU A 210 9.76 7.53 17.04
N HIS A 211 11.07 7.30 16.88
CA HIS A 211 11.98 7.11 18.02
C HIS A 211 12.87 8.31 18.34
N THR A 212 12.90 9.35 17.52
CA THR A 212 13.94 10.38 17.69
C THR A 212 13.49 11.71 18.28
N GLY A 213 14.06 12.01 19.45
CA GLY A 213 14.52 13.35 19.81
C GLY A 213 15.98 13.58 19.38
N PRO A 214 16.51 14.82 19.47
CA PRO A 214 17.76 15.22 18.80
C PRO A 214 19.07 14.52 19.24
N GLU A 215 19.11 13.90 20.43
CA GLU A 215 20.37 13.39 21.02
C GLU A 215 20.73 11.95 20.61
N ASP A 216 19.77 11.14 20.14
CA ASP A 216 19.99 9.72 19.78
C ASP A 216 20.27 9.49 18.27
N ILE A 217 20.07 10.52 17.44
CA ILE A 217 20.27 10.51 15.98
C ILE A 217 21.75 10.38 15.59
N GLU A 218 22.66 10.91 16.40
CA GLU A 218 24.03 11.20 15.98
C GLU A 218 24.90 9.93 15.81
N SER A 219 24.65 8.89 16.60
CA SER A 219 25.35 7.61 16.45
C SER A 219 24.96 6.87 15.16
N MET A 220 23.75 7.14 14.66
CA MET A 220 23.14 6.38 13.57
C MET A 220 23.21 7.09 12.20
N LYS A 221 23.33 8.43 12.18
CA LYS A 221 23.70 9.20 10.99
C LYS A 221 24.94 8.67 10.28
N ASN A 222 25.87 8.08 11.02
CA ASN A 222 27.14 7.60 10.46
C ASN A 222 27.02 6.26 9.70
N ILE A 223 25.92 5.52 9.87
CA ILE A 223 25.73 4.21 9.24
C ILE A 223 24.69 4.29 8.14
N TYR A 224 23.45 4.65 8.48
CA TYR A 224 22.32 4.49 7.55
C TYR A 224 22.23 5.60 6.51
N ILE A 225 22.59 6.84 6.84
CA ILE A 225 22.59 7.93 5.85
C ILE A 225 23.60 7.67 4.73
N PRO A 226 24.89 7.38 5.01
CA PRO A 226 25.85 6.99 3.97
C PRO A 226 25.37 5.81 3.14
N MET A 227 24.77 4.80 3.79
CA MET A 227 24.21 3.65 3.08
C MET A 227 23.07 4.06 2.13
N MET A 228 22.06 4.81 2.58
CA MET A 228 20.96 5.24 1.73
C MET A 228 21.42 6.18 0.61
N LYS A 229 22.40 7.06 0.86
CA LYS A 229 23.06 7.84 -0.20
C LYS A 229 23.74 6.93 -1.22
N THR A 230 24.45 5.89 -0.77
CA THR A 230 25.07 4.89 -1.64
C THR A 230 24.03 4.12 -2.45
N ILE A 231 22.87 3.80 -1.87
CA ILE A 231 21.73 3.17 -2.58
C ILE A 231 21.18 4.12 -3.66
N PHE A 232 21.03 5.42 -3.36
CA PHE A 232 20.60 6.40 -4.35
C PHE A 232 21.60 6.56 -5.51
N GLU A 233 22.90 6.59 -5.21
CA GLU A 233 23.97 6.79 -6.20
C GLU A 233 24.19 5.56 -7.08
N ASN A 234 24.10 4.35 -6.52
CA ASN A 234 24.43 3.10 -7.19
C ASN A 234 23.21 2.22 -7.51
N GLY A 235 22.00 2.64 -7.12
CA GLY A 235 20.77 1.90 -7.32
C GLY A 235 20.51 1.62 -8.80
N LYS A 236 20.08 0.38 -9.10
CA LYS A 236 19.91 -0.10 -10.48
C LYS A 236 18.62 0.40 -11.14
N SER A 237 17.62 0.77 -10.33
CA SER A 237 16.29 1.17 -10.79
C SER A 237 15.83 2.46 -10.11
N ASP A 238 15.05 3.27 -10.84
CA ASP A 238 14.50 4.53 -10.32
C ASP A 238 13.65 4.32 -9.05
N PRO A 239 12.79 3.29 -8.93
CA PRO A 239 12.04 3.05 -7.69
C PRO A 239 12.92 2.89 -6.44
N VAL A 240 14.07 2.23 -6.57
CA VAL A 240 15.02 2.07 -5.44
C VAL A 240 15.67 3.40 -5.07
N ARG A 241 16.08 4.17 -6.08
CA ARG A 241 16.72 5.47 -5.90
C ARG A 241 15.75 6.48 -5.27
N ASP A 242 14.52 6.54 -5.78
CA ASP A 242 13.46 7.40 -5.27
C ASP A 242 13.10 7.00 -3.83
N GLN A 243 13.00 5.70 -3.53
CA GLN A 243 12.72 5.23 -2.18
C GLN A 243 13.81 5.63 -1.19
N ALA A 244 15.09 5.59 -1.59
CA ALA A 244 16.17 6.09 -0.75
C ALA A 244 16.04 7.59 -0.48
N VAL A 245 15.67 8.39 -1.49
CA VAL A 245 15.39 9.83 -1.33
C VAL A 245 14.21 10.07 -0.38
N TYR A 246 13.10 9.34 -0.54
CA TYR A 246 11.94 9.48 0.35
C TYR A 246 12.26 9.07 1.78
N ALA A 247 13.05 8.01 1.98
CA ALA A 247 13.48 7.57 3.29
C ALA A 247 14.41 8.59 3.96
N LEU A 248 15.38 9.15 3.23
CA LEU A 248 16.24 10.22 3.71
C LEU A 248 15.42 11.47 4.09
N GLY A 249 14.44 11.84 3.26
CA GLY A 249 13.55 12.97 3.53
C GLY A 249 12.65 12.80 4.77
N ARG A 250 12.54 11.59 5.33
CA ARG A 250 11.78 11.31 6.56
C ARG A 250 12.57 11.53 7.85
N LEU A 251 13.90 11.70 7.75
CA LEU A 251 14.75 11.84 8.93
C LEU A 251 14.72 13.25 9.56
N CYS A 252 14.04 14.22 8.91
CA CYS A 252 13.85 15.58 9.41
C CYS A 252 15.14 16.33 9.83
N ASP A 253 16.28 15.98 9.22
CA ASP A 253 17.59 16.58 9.48
C ASP A 253 17.90 17.69 8.46
N TYR A 254 18.37 18.85 8.93
CA TYR A 254 18.59 20.01 8.05
C TYR A 254 19.70 19.78 7.03
N ASP A 255 20.84 19.21 7.44
CA ASP A 255 21.96 18.98 6.52
C ASP A 255 21.60 17.96 5.44
N LEU A 256 20.83 16.94 5.82
CA LEU A 256 20.28 15.99 4.86
C LEU A 256 19.25 16.63 3.94
N PHE A 257 18.35 17.45 4.47
CA PHE A 257 17.39 18.22 3.68
C PHE A 257 18.10 19.11 2.66
N ALA A 258 19.13 19.84 3.08
CA ALA A 258 19.97 20.66 2.19
C ALA A 258 20.57 19.81 1.07
N TRP A 259 21.19 18.67 1.41
CA TRP A 259 21.74 17.75 0.41
C TRP A 259 20.67 17.26 -0.57
N LEU A 260 19.46 16.92 -0.10
CA LEU A 260 18.35 16.45 -0.95
C LEU A 260 17.88 17.53 -1.94
N ILE A 261 17.76 18.77 -1.48
CA ILE A 261 17.29 19.89 -2.29
C ILE A 261 18.34 20.35 -3.30
N GLU A 262 19.62 20.39 -2.89
CA GLU A 262 20.72 20.91 -3.71
C GLU A 262 21.27 19.88 -4.70
N ASN A 263 21.08 18.58 -4.47
CA ASN A 263 21.61 17.55 -5.36
C ASN A 263 20.92 17.56 -6.74
N GLU A 264 21.67 17.87 -7.80
CA GLU A 264 21.16 17.99 -9.18
C GLU A 264 20.68 16.65 -9.78
N HIS A 265 21.10 15.51 -9.21
CA HIS A 265 20.72 14.19 -9.68
C HIS A 265 19.39 13.69 -9.10
N ILE A 266 18.86 14.38 -8.08
CA ILE A 266 17.52 14.11 -7.55
C ILE A 266 16.52 14.89 -8.40
N ASP A 267 15.52 14.18 -8.92
CA ASP A 267 14.53 14.78 -9.78
C ASP A 267 13.60 15.75 -9.03
N LYS A 268 12.92 16.61 -9.79
CA LYS A 268 12.07 17.65 -9.24
C LYS A 268 10.91 17.09 -8.40
N TYR A 269 10.32 15.95 -8.77
CA TYR A 269 9.18 15.37 -8.05
C TYR A 269 9.61 14.79 -6.71
N CYS A 270 10.78 14.14 -6.65
CA CYS A 270 11.36 13.74 -5.37
C CYS A 270 11.60 14.95 -4.45
N LYS A 271 12.17 16.05 -4.97
CA LYS A 271 12.37 17.28 -4.19
C LYS A 271 11.05 17.88 -3.69
N ILE A 272 10.03 17.94 -4.55
CA ILE A 272 8.67 18.36 -4.16
C ILE A 272 8.17 17.52 -2.99
N SER A 273 8.26 16.19 -3.08
CA SER A 273 7.80 15.31 -2.00
C SER A 273 8.59 15.50 -0.69
N VAL A 274 9.89 15.75 -0.77
CA VAL A 274 10.74 16.05 0.40
C VAL A 274 10.33 17.39 1.03
N THR A 275 10.11 18.42 0.21
CA THR A 275 9.62 19.74 0.65
C THR A 275 8.27 19.64 1.35
N GLU A 276 7.30 18.96 0.74
CA GLU A 276 5.97 18.76 1.34
C GLU A 276 6.07 18.06 2.70
N ARG A 277 6.87 17.01 2.79
CA ARG A 277 6.98 16.22 4.03
C ARG A 277 7.63 17.02 5.16
N ASN A 278 8.61 17.86 4.84
CA ASN A 278 9.38 18.60 5.85
C ASN A 278 8.80 19.98 6.18
N TYR A 279 7.62 20.35 5.70
CA TYR A 279 7.10 21.72 5.87
C TYR A 279 7.00 22.17 7.34
N ARG A 280 6.57 21.27 8.24
CA ARG A 280 6.50 21.58 9.68
C ARG A 280 7.90 21.86 10.24
N GLN A 281 8.87 21.04 9.86
CA GLN A 281 10.26 21.18 10.32
C GLN A 281 10.92 22.44 9.72
N MET A 282 10.62 22.79 8.47
CA MET A 282 11.08 24.05 7.86
C MET A 282 10.62 25.28 8.64
N LYS A 283 9.39 25.29 9.19
CA LYS A 283 8.93 26.38 10.06
C LYS A 283 9.75 26.49 11.34
N THR A 284 10.16 25.35 11.91
CA THR A 284 11.06 25.33 13.07
C THR A 284 12.42 25.92 12.72
N TRP A 285 13.03 25.49 11.61
CA TRP A 285 14.31 26.04 11.15
C TRP A 285 14.24 27.55 10.89
N ILE A 286 13.16 28.04 10.27
CA ILE A 286 12.92 29.48 10.06
C ILE A 286 12.81 30.24 11.39
N ALA A 287 12.08 29.69 12.37
CA ALA A 287 11.91 30.34 13.67
C ALA A 287 13.24 30.45 14.45
N GLU A 288 14.14 29.50 14.25
CA GLU A 288 15.44 29.43 14.92
C GLU A 288 16.56 30.19 14.20
N ALA A 289 16.41 30.43 12.89
CA ALA A 289 17.38 31.10 12.03
C ALA A 289 17.84 32.47 12.57
N LYS A 290 19.06 32.86 12.19
CA LYS A 290 19.64 34.19 12.45
C LYS A 290 20.08 34.88 11.16
N SER A 291 20.12 34.16 10.06
CA SER A 291 20.52 34.62 8.74
C SER A 291 19.85 33.80 7.65
N GLU A 292 19.84 34.30 6.41
CA GLU A 292 19.36 33.55 5.25
C GLU A 292 20.24 32.32 4.95
N ASP A 293 21.53 32.36 5.27
CA ASP A 293 22.42 31.22 5.08
C ASP A 293 22.01 30.03 6.00
N ASP A 294 21.48 30.30 7.20
CA ASP A 294 20.99 29.26 8.12
C ASP A 294 19.79 28.49 7.55
N ILE A 295 19.09 29.06 6.57
CA ILE A 295 17.88 28.49 5.97
C ILE A 295 17.95 28.43 4.44
N ARG A 296 19.15 28.50 3.84
CA ARG A 296 19.31 28.50 2.37
C ARG A 296 18.55 27.37 1.70
N ALA A 297 18.64 26.15 2.25
CA ALA A 297 17.95 24.99 1.72
C ALA A 297 16.42 25.15 1.73
N VAL A 298 15.85 25.83 2.74
CA VAL A 298 14.42 26.14 2.81
C VAL A 298 14.04 27.12 1.71
N LEU A 299 14.86 28.15 1.48
CA LEU A 299 14.61 29.12 0.42
C LEU A 299 14.67 28.45 -0.97
N ASP A 300 15.65 27.56 -1.19
CA ASP A 300 15.76 26.77 -2.42
C ASP A 300 14.58 25.82 -2.62
N ALA A 301 14.12 25.17 -1.54
CA ALA A 301 12.92 24.34 -1.57
C ALA A 301 11.67 25.15 -1.97
N MET A 302 11.54 26.38 -1.48
CA MET A 302 10.43 27.28 -1.85
C MET A 302 10.50 27.80 -3.28
N ARG A 303 11.70 27.85 -3.89
CA ARG A 303 11.84 28.11 -5.34
C ARG A 303 11.35 26.93 -6.19
N ILE A 304 11.43 25.71 -5.65
CA ILE A 304 10.95 24.48 -6.33
C ILE A 304 9.44 24.32 -6.16
N MET A 305 8.96 24.50 -4.94
CA MET A 305 7.57 24.35 -4.54
C MET A 305 7.18 25.45 -3.55
N PRO A 306 6.68 26.60 -4.06
CA PRO A 306 6.26 27.70 -3.20
C PRO A 306 5.09 27.25 -2.30
N THR A 307 5.25 27.40 -0.99
CA THR A 307 4.28 26.93 0.02
C THR A 307 3.85 28.10 0.90
N LEU A 308 2.54 28.38 0.95
CA LEU A 308 2.00 29.59 1.58
C LEU A 308 2.37 29.68 3.07
N GLU A 309 2.26 28.57 3.80
CA GLU A 309 2.54 28.51 5.24
C GLU A 309 4.02 28.75 5.56
N ILE A 310 4.92 28.51 4.60
CA ILE A 310 6.34 28.83 4.73
C ILE A 310 6.57 30.32 4.45
N GLY A 311 5.86 30.90 3.47
CA GLY A 311 5.84 32.34 3.23
C GLY A 311 5.42 33.11 4.49
N ASP A 312 4.32 32.70 5.13
CA ASP A 312 3.85 33.28 6.39
C ASP A 312 4.92 33.16 7.50
N ALA A 313 5.60 32.01 7.60
CA ALA A 313 6.65 31.79 8.60
C ALA A 313 7.87 32.71 8.38
N LEU A 314 8.27 32.94 7.12
CA LEU A 314 9.36 33.85 6.77
C LEU A 314 9.01 35.30 7.12
N GLU A 315 7.78 35.73 6.81
CA GLU A 315 7.29 37.07 7.17
C GLU A 315 7.26 37.29 8.67
N ASP A 316 6.77 36.30 9.42
CA ASP A 316 6.75 36.31 10.88
C ASP A 316 8.16 36.44 11.47
N ALA A 317 9.14 35.73 10.91
CA ALA A 317 10.53 35.78 11.35
C ALA A 317 11.17 37.15 11.09
N ILE A 318 10.88 37.76 9.94
CA ILE A 318 11.30 39.14 9.62
C ILE A 318 10.66 40.13 10.60
N ALA A 319 9.34 40.03 10.80
CA ALA A 319 8.59 40.95 11.67
C ALA A 319 9.05 40.88 13.13
N LYS A 320 9.45 39.69 13.60
CA LYS A 320 10.03 39.48 14.94
C LYS A 320 11.50 39.90 15.04
N GLY A 321 12.15 40.21 13.91
CA GLY A 321 13.57 40.55 13.83
C GLY A 321 14.51 39.36 14.08
N SER A 322 14.02 38.12 13.98
CA SER A 322 14.87 36.93 14.08
C SER A 322 15.63 36.64 12.79
N LEU A 323 15.05 37.01 11.64
CA LEU A 323 15.66 36.88 10.33
C LEU A 323 15.86 38.28 9.70
N PRO A 324 17.06 38.64 9.24
CA PRO A 324 17.29 39.91 8.57
C PRO A 324 16.56 39.93 7.24
N GLU A 325 16.04 41.11 6.89
CA GLU A 325 15.31 41.30 5.65
C GLU A 325 16.25 41.67 4.50
N SER A 326 16.08 41.04 3.33
CA SER A 326 16.74 41.39 2.08
C SER A 326 15.75 41.52 0.92
N ASP A 327 16.19 42.15 -0.16
CA ASP A 327 15.40 42.27 -1.39
C ASP A 327 15.10 40.90 -2.02
N GLU A 328 16.05 39.97 -1.95
CA GLU A 328 15.89 38.61 -2.46
C GLU A 328 14.83 37.84 -1.68
N LEU A 329 14.91 37.90 -0.35
CA LEU A 329 13.94 37.26 0.54
C LEU A 329 12.53 37.85 0.34
N ARG A 330 12.41 39.18 0.24
CA ARG A 330 11.13 39.84 -0.08
C ARG A 330 10.57 39.37 -1.43
N SER A 331 11.42 39.31 -2.46
CA SER A 331 11.00 38.84 -3.78
C SER A 331 10.50 37.40 -3.76
N LEU A 332 11.17 36.51 -3.01
CA LEU A 332 10.74 35.13 -2.86
C LEU A 332 9.38 35.03 -2.14
N ILE A 333 9.18 35.79 -1.07
CA ILE A 333 7.89 35.85 -0.34
C ILE A 333 6.77 36.33 -1.28
N GLU A 334 7.02 37.32 -2.13
CA GLU A 334 6.06 37.76 -3.13
C GLU A 334 5.72 36.66 -4.15
N THR A 335 6.71 35.90 -4.62
CA THR A 335 6.48 34.72 -5.47
C THR A 335 5.64 33.67 -4.75
N ILE A 336 5.95 33.36 -3.49
CA ILE A 336 5.18 32.41 -2.67
C ILE A 336 3.72 32.87 -2.55
N ARG A 337 3.45 34.14 -2.28
CA ARG A 337 2.08 34.66 -2.19
C ARG A 337 1.32 34.56 -3.51
N ALA A 338 2.00 34.75 -4.64
CA ALA A 338 1.37 34.77 -5.96
C ALA A 338 1.11 33.37 -6.53
N GLU A 339 2.03 32.43 -6.28
CA GLU A 339 2.05 31.11 -6.93
C GLU A 339 1.94 29.94 -5.95
N GLY A 340 1.97 30.22 -4.64
CA GLY A 340 2.03 29.22 -3.61
C GLY A 340 0.78 28.37 -3.48
N VAL A 341 0.99 27.14 -3.06
CA VAL A 341 -0.06 26.20 -2.68
C VAL A 341 -0.08 26.03 -1.16
N HIS A 342 -1.22 25.61 -0.62
CA HIS A 342 -1.31 25.20 0.77
C HIS A 342 -0.58 23.88 0.98
N ALA A 343 0.17 23.78 2.08
CA ALA A 343 0.73 22.53 2.54
C ALA A 343 -0.39 21.48 2.73
N VAL A 344 -0.13 20.26 2.28
CA VAL A 344 -1.03 19.13 2.54
C VAL A 344 -0.54 18.44 3.80
N ASP A 345 -1.35 18.44 4.85
CA ASP A 345 -1.09 17.59 6.01
C ASP A 345 -1.39 16.14 5.64
N LYS A 346 -0.33 15.39 5.33
CA LYS A 346 -0.42 13.97 4.96
C LYS A 346 -0.41 13.03 6.17
N TYR A 347 -0.26 13.55 7.40
CA TYR A 347 0.04 12.76 8.60
C TYR A 347 -0.72 13.21 9.87
N ASP A 348 -1.94 13.75 9.72
CA ASP A 348 -2.86 13.99 10.85
C ASP A 348 -3.97 12.93 10.93
#